data_AF-W6UI99-F1
#
_entry.id   AF-W6UI99-F1
#
_cell.length_a   1.000
_cell.length_b   1.000
_cell.length_c   1.000
_cell.angle_alpha   90.00
_cell.angle_beta   90.00
_cell.angle_gamma   90.00
#
_symmetry.space_group_name_H-M   'P 1'
#
loop_
_entity.id
_entity.type
_entity.pdbx_description
1 polymer ?
#
loop_
_entity_poly.entity_id
_entity_poly.type
_entity_poly.pdbx_seq_one_letter_code
_entity_poly.pdbx_strand_id
1 'polypeptide(L)'
;MGGATAFTKTKAVVKPVARSLVFWYNLLRSGDGDMRSRHGACPVLVGCKWVMNKWIRAAGQEFSRPCLLQREPFNPQDEYNDS
;
A
#
# COMPACT_ATOMS: atom_id res chain seq x y z
N MET A 1 -15.59 3.40 -16.00
CA MET A 1 -14.25 4.00 -16.24
C MET A 1 -13.84 4.77 -14.99
N GLY A 2 -12.56 4.76 -14.61
CA GLY A 2 -12.06 5.42 -13.39
C GLY A 2 -12.12 4.55 -12.12
N GLY A 3 -11.82 5.15 -10.96
CA GLY A 3 -11.95 4.51 -9.65
C GLY A 3 -10.85 3.51 -9.29
N ALA A 4 -9.71 3.49 -9.99
CA ALA A 4 -8.59 2.62 -9.63
C ALA A 4 -7.95 3.01 -8.29
N THR A 5 -7.29 2.05 -7.64
CA THR A 5 -6.32 2.35 -6.58
C THR A 5 -4.94 2.40 -7.24
N ALA A 6 -4.29 3.55 -7.22
CA ALA A 6 -3.00 3.77 -7.87
C ALA A 6 -1.89 3.94 -6.83
N PHE A 7 -0.78 3.24 -7.02
CA PHE A 7 0.45 3.36 -6.24
C PHE A 7 1.46 4.16 -7.05
N THR A 8 1.77 5.38 -6.60
CA THR A 8 2.54 6.33 -7.42
C THR A 8 4.00 5.91 -7.56
N LYS A 9 4.57 5.32 -6.50
CA LYS A 9 5.98 4.89 -6.47
C LYS A 9 6.24 3.60 -7.24
N THR A 10 5.33 2.63 -7.17
CA THR A 10 5.50 1.32 -7.85
C THR A 10 4.87 1.26 -9.24
N LYS A 11 4.15 2.31 -9.64
CA LYS A 11 3.37 2.38 -10.90
C LYS A 11 2.29 1.30 -11.01
N ALA A 12 1.92 0.66 -9.90
CA ALA A 12 0.85 -0.32 -9.87
C ALA A 12 -0.52 0.37 -9.87
N VAL A 13 -1.43 -0.13 -10.71
CA VAL A 13 -2.81 0.37 -10.81
C VAL A 13 -3.78 -0.80 -10.70
N VAL A 14 -4.57 -0.79 -9.63
CA VAL A 14 -5.53 -1.85 -9.33
C VAL A 14 -6.93 -1.38 -9.69
N LYS A 15 -7.53 -2.01 -10.69
CA LYS A 15 -8.91 -1.74 -11.12
C LYS A 15 -9.90 -2.29 -10.08
N PRO A 16 -10.98 -1.55 -9.76
CA PRO A 16 -11.97 -2.04 -8.81
C PRO A 16 -12.77 -3.19 -9.44
N VAL A 17 -12.82 -4.33 -8.75
CA VAL A 17 -13.68 -5.47 -9.10
C VAL A 17 -14.54 -5.81 -7.89
N ALA A 18 -15.85 -5.97 -8.09
CA ALA A 18 -16.77 -6.29 -7.01
C ALA A 18 -16.32 -7.57 -6.28
N ARG A 19 -16.33 -7.55 -4.95
CA ARG A 19 -15.93 -8.68 -4.06
C ARG A 19 -14.45 -9.07 -4.14
N SER A 20 -13.62 -8.33 -4.86
CA SER A 20 -12.16 -8.47 -4.81
C SER A 20 -11.56 -7.65 -3.66
N LEU A 21 -10.34 -8.01 -3.25
CA LEU A 21 -9.53 -7.21 -2.34
C LEU A 21 -8.12 -7.03 -2.90
N VAL A 22 -7.47 -5.96 -2.48
CA VAL A 22 -6.04 -5.75 -2.64
C VAL A 22 -5.46 -5.54 -1.26
N PHE A 23 -4.30 -6.14 -1.01
CA PHE A 23 -3.61 -6.11 0.28
C PHE A 23 -2.14 -5.72 0.07
N TRP A 24 -1.62 -4.90 0.97
CA TRP A 24 -0.21 -4.48 0.99
C TRP A 24 0.23 -4.14 2.42
N TYR A 25 1.54 -4.04 2.62
CA TYR A 25 2.12 -3.57 3.87
C TYR A 25 2.48 -2.08 3.76
N ASN A 26 2.06 -1.29 4.74
CA ASN A 26 2.50 0.11 4.84
C ASN A 26 3.84 0.25 5.57
N LEU A 27 4.31 -0.80 6.23
CA LEU A 27 5.52 -0.80 7.04
C LEU A 27 6.50 -1.86 6.56
N LEU A 28 7.79 -1.54 6.58
CA LEU A 28 8.88 -2.49 6.47
C LEU A 28 8.89 -3.48 7.66
N ARG A 29 9.73 -4.51 7.63
CA ARG A 29 9.88 -5.44 8.77
C ARG A 29 10.50 -4.78 10.00
N SER A 30 11.21 -3.66 9.81
CA SER A 30 11.73 -2.80 10.89
C SER A 30 10.63 -1.99 11.61
N GLY A 31 9.44 -1.88 11.02
CA GLY A 31 8.36 -1.01 11.52
C GLY A 31 8.35 0.40 10.91
N ASP A 32 9.32 0.75 10.07
CA ASP A 32 9.34 2.04 9.36
C ASP A 32 8.32 2.09 8.23
N GLY A 33 7.86 3.28 7.88
CA GLY A 33 6.97 3.48 6.74
C GLY A 33 7.61 3.05 5.42
N ASP A 34 6.90 2.26 4.62
CA ASP A 34 7.31 1.89 3.26
C ASP A 34 6.71 2.88 2.26
N MET A 35 7.53 3.80 1.74
CA MET A 35 7.07 4.84 0.83
C MET A 35 6.54 4.29 -0.49
N ARG A 36 6.94 3.07 -0.87
CA ARG A 36 6.44 2.40 -2.08
C ARG A 36 4.95 2.06 -1.97
N SER A 37 4.41 1.99 -0.75
CA SER A 37 2.99 1.75 -0.50
C SER A 37 2.12 3.00 -0.59
N ARG A 38 2.70 4.17 -0.91
CA ARG A 38 1.95 5.41 -1.13
C ARG A 38 0.95 5.19 -2.26
N HIS A 39 -0.33 5.37 -1.94
CA HIS A 39 -1.42 5.12 -2.86
C HIS A 39 -2.53 6.16 -2.72
N GLY A 40 -3.36 6.24 -3.75
CA GLY A 40 -4.55 7.08 -3.78
C GLY A 40 -5.66 6.43 -4.60
N ALA A 41 -6.88 6.95 -4.45
CA ALA A 41 -8.00 6.58 -5.30
C ALA A 41 -8.07 7.52 -6.49
N CYS A 42 -8.06 6.98 -7.71
CA CYS A 42 -8.35 7.75 -8.91
C CYS A 42 -9.84 8.17 -8.93
N PRO A 43 -10.18 9.31 -9.55
CA PRO A 43 -11.57 9.74 -9.72
C PRO A 43 -12.44 8.66 -10.38
N VAL A 44 -13.69 8.54 -9.93
CA VAL A 44 -14.71 7.73 -10.61
C VAL A 44 -15.30 8.57 -11.74
N LEU A 45 -15.14 8.13 -12.99
CA LEU A 45 -15.62 8.88 -14.15
C LEU A 45 -17.06 8.49 -14.53
N VAL A 46 -17.44 7.23 -14.29
CA VAL A 46 -18.77 6.71 -14.60
C VAL A 46 -19.18 5.70 -13.51
N GLY A 47 -20.40 5.84 -12.99
CA GLY A 47 -20.97 4.96 -11.97
C GLY A 47 -20.60 5.36 -10.54
N CYS A 48 -20.64 4.40 -9.61
CA CYS A 48 -20.25 4.58 -8.21
C CYS A 48 -19.27 3.48 -7.77
N LYS A 49 -18.37 3.82 -6.82
CA LYS A 49 -17.41 2.88 -6.22
C LYS A 49 -17.63 2.84 -4.72
N TRP A 50 -17.88 1.65 -4.19
CA TRP A 50 -17.96 1.36 -2.76
C TRP A 50 -16.79 0.47 -2.34
N VAL A 51 -16.12 0.84 -1.25
CA VAL A 51 -14.96 0.12 -0.71
C VAL A 51 -15.01 0.05 0.81
N MET A 52 -14.32 -0.95 1.36
CA MET A 52 -14.10 -1.11 2.80
C MET A 52 -12.59 -1.19 3.04
N ASN A 53 -12.08 -0.37 3.96
CA ASN A 53 -10.68 -0.42 4.37
C ASN A 53 -10.57 -1.10 5.73
N LYS A 54 -9.69 -2.11 5.84
CA LYS A 54 -9.33 -2.72 7.12
C LYS A 54 -7.86 -2.46 7.41
N TRP A 55 -7.59 -1.72 8.49
CA TRP A 55 -6.24 -1.48 8.98
C TRP A 55 -5.86 -2.56 9.98
N ILE A 56 -4.77 -3.27 9.71
CA ILE A 56 -4.16 -4.26 10.61
C ILE A 56 -2.94 -3.59 11.25
N ARG A 57 -2.88 -3.60 12.58
CA ARG A 57 -1.80 -2.95 13.35
C ARG A 57 -0.63 -3.90 13.56
N ALA A 58 0.58 -3.35 13.64
CA ALA A 58 1.79 -4.13 13.88
C ALA A 58 1.89 -4.65 15.32
N ALA A 59 1.38 -3.90 16.30
CA ALA A 59 1.32 -4.35 17.69
C ALA A 59 0.40 -5.57 17.82
N GLY A 60 0.85 -6.60 18.53
CA GLY A 60 0.17 -7.89 18.66
C GLY A 60 0.39 -8.82 17.47
N GLN A 61 1.31 -8.52 16.56
CA GLN A 61 1.68 -9.35 15.40
C GLN A 61 3.14 -9.82 15.45
N GLU A 62 3.80 -9.75 16.60
CA GLU A 62 5.22 -10.01 16.78
C GLU A 62 5.60 -11.44 16.38
N PHE A 63 4.71 -12.41 16.64
CA PHE A 63 4.92 -13.81 16.27
C PHE A 63 4.51 -14.12 14.83
N SER A 64 3.53 -13.40 14.28
CA SER A 64 3.05 -13.59 12.91
C SER A 64 3.93 -12.90 11.87
N ARG A 65 4.58 -11.80 12.23
CA ARG A 65 5.47 -11.01 11.37
C ARG A 65 6.66 -10.47 12.19
N PRO A 66 7.64 -11.33 12.53
CA PRO A 66 8.80 -10.90 13.33
C PRO A 66 9.63 -9.86 12.56
N CYS A 67 10.40 -9.04 13.28
CA CYS A 67 11.38 -8.15 12.66
C CYS A 67 12.55 -8.94 12.05
N LEU A 68 13.42 -8.27 11.29
CA LEU A 68 14.70 -8.84 10.86
C LEU A 68 15.78 -8.58 11.92
N LEU A 69 16.85 -9.38 11.91
CA LEU A 69 18.03 -9.14 12.73
C LEU A 69 18.78 -7.85 12.34
N GLN A 70 18.64 -7.45 11.07
CA GLN A 70 19.20 -6.23 10.52
C GLN A 70 18.07 -5.33 10.02
N ARG A 71 18.24 -4.02 10.21
CA ARG A 71 17.30 -3.03 9.72
C ARG A 71 17.44 -2.88 8.20
N GLU A 72 16.32 -2.82 7.49
CA GLU A 72 16.30 -2.52 6.06
C GLU A 72 16.97 -1.14 5.81
N PRO A 73 17.93 -1.05 4.88
CA PRO A 73 18.60 0.21 4.60
C PRO A 73 17.64 1.19 3.92
N PHE A 74 17.84 2.48 4.20
CA PHE A 74 17.14 3.53 3.46
C PHE A 74 17.54 3.49 1.98
N ASN A 75 16.54 3.46 1.10
CA ASN A 75 16.74 3.61 -0.33
C ASN A 75 16.18 4.97 -0.79
N PRO A 76 17.05 5.94 -1.16
CA PRO A 76 16.63 7.27 -1.61
C PRO A 76 15.65 7.24 -2.81
N GLN A 77 15.71 6.18 -3.62
CA GLN A 77 14.81 6.03 -4.77
C GLN A 77 13.35 5.86 -4.34
N ASP A 78 13.09 5.24 -3.19
CA ASP A 78 11.73 5.01 -2.70
C ASP A 78 11.03 6.33 -2.30
N GLU A 79 11.81 7.35 -1.95
CA GLU A 79 11.31 8.68 -1.60
C GLU A 79 11.23 9.59 -2.83
N TYR A 80 12.32 9.69 -3.60
CA TYR A 80 12.48 10.73 -4.63
C TYR A 80 11.93 10.37 -6.01
N ASN A 81 11.74 9.09 -6.35
CA ASN A 81 11.11 8.74 -7.62
C ASN A 81 9.60 8.95 -7.53
N ASP A 82 9.11 10.18 -7.72
CA ASP A 82 7.75 10.39 -8.23
C ASP A 82 7.83 10.35 -9.76
N SER A 83 6.93 9.57 -10.37
CA SER A 83 6.79 9.48 -11.82
C SER A 83 5.93 10.60 -12.36
#